data_AF-G7YH53-F1
#
_entry.id   AF-G7YH53-F1
#
_cell.length_a   1.000
_cell.length_b   1.000
_cell.length_c   1.000
_cell.angle_alpha   90.00
_cell.angle_beta   90.00
_cell.angle_gamma   90.00
#
_symmetry.space_group_name_H-M   'P 1'
#
loop_
_entity.id
_entity.type
_entity.pdbx_description
1 polymer ?
#
loop_
_entity_poly.entity_id
_entity_poly.type
_entity_poly.pdbx_seq_one_letter_code
_entity_poly.pdbx_strand_id
1 'polypeptide(L)'
;MKSLARLSCWWPELDADIKHTAENCVKCVHKVHNKSSQWYPWPVTCEAFQRVHADYCGPFLGKYYALIVIDAYSRWPEVFLTMSPSAEFTQQALRKVFSHEGVPTVLVTDNGTHFTAKFLEEWLKGLGCRHLFTAPRHPQSNGLAENFVRTLKSAIISFSPTTFVELVRGIDNFLMQYRNAVHSVTGKSPALLFKSRSLRTSLDCAKTADVTFFKGNDLRPATGIVLSSTGKRMVTILDLD
;
A
#
# COMPACT_ATOMS: atom_id res chain seq x y z
N MET A 1 -13.60 -29.80 21.18
CA MET A 1 -14.13 -31.05 21.78
C MET A 1 -13.12 -31.72 22.71
N LYS A 2 -11.87 -32.00 22.29
CA LYS A 2 -10.87 -32.68 23.13
C LYS A 2 -10.59 -32.00 24.48
N SER A 3 -10.46 -30.67 24.51
CA SER A 3 -10.21 -29.92 25.75
C SER A 3 -11.36 -29.98 26.76
N LEU A 4 -12.62 -29.98 26.30
CA LEU A 4 -13.79 -30.09 27.17
C LEU A 4 -13.98 -31.52 27.69
N ALA A 5 -13.75 -32.53 26.86
CA ALA A 5 -13.87 -33.93 27.27
C ALA A 5 -12.85 -34.28 28.37
N ARG A 6 -11.59 -33.82 28.24
CA ARG A 6 -10.55 -34.02 29.25
C ARG A 6 -10.83 -33.34 30.60
N LEU A 7 -11.75 -32.38 30.65
CA LEU A 7 -12.18 -31.73 31.91
C LEU A 7 -13.28 -32.51 32.63
N SER A 8 -13.96 -33.45 31.95
CA SER A 8 -15.15 -34.12 32.48
C SER A 8 -15.02 -35.64 32.58
N CYS A 9 -14.16 -36.27 31.77
CA CYS A 9 -13.99 -37.71 31.75
C CYS A 9 -12.61 -38.13 31.23
N TRP A 10 -12.21 -39.36 31.54
CA TRP A 10 -10.95 -39.95 31.08
C TRP A 10 -11.07 -41.46 30.86
N TRP A 11 -10.53 -41.94 29.75
CA TRP A 11 -10.27 -43.36 29.48
C TRP A 11 -9.13 -43.52 28.46
N PRO A 12 -8.51 -44.71 28.36
CA PRO A 12 -7.50 -44.99 27.32
C PRO A 12 -8.09 -44.77 25.93
N GLU A 13 -7.39 -44.05 25.06
CA GLU A 13 -7.82 -43.71 23.69
C GLU A 13 -8.98 -42.71 23.54
N LEU A 14 -9.37 -42.00 24.61
CA LEU A 14 -10.38 -40.90 24.57
C LEU A 14 -10.24 -39.97 23.36
N ASP A 15 -9.02 -39.52 23.05
CA ASP A 15 -8.77 -38.60 21.94
C ASP A 15 -8.97 -39.25 20.55
N ALA A 16 -8.72 -40.56 20.45
CA ALA A 16 -8.92 -41.34 19.24
C ALA A 16 -10.41 -41.56 19.00
N ASP A 17 -11.17 -41.90 20.04
CA ASP A 17 -12.62 -42.08 19.96
C ASP A 17 -13.35 -40.78 19.61
N ILE A 18 -12.97 -39.66 20.22
CA ILE A 18 -13.51 -38.34 19.88
C ILE A 18 -13.21 -38.00 18.43
N LYS A 19 -12.02 -38.34 17.94
CA LYS A 19 -11.62 -38.09 16.55
C LYS A 19 -12.44 -38.97 15.59
N HIS A 20 -12.54 -40.26 15.87
CA HIS A 20 -13.33 -41.22 15.08
C HIS A 20 -14.80 -40.81 15.00
N THR A 21 -15.38 -40.38 16.12
CA THR A 21 -16.77 -39.90 16.19
C THR A 21 -16.96 -38.62 15.37
N ALA A 22 -16.00 -37.70 15.41
CA ALA A 22 -16.05 -36.46 14.63
C ALA A 22 -15.87 -36.72 13.11
N GLU A 23 -15.02 -37.68 12.74
CA GLU A 23 -14.76 -38.06 11.35
C GLU A 23 -15.91 -38.86 10.72
N ASN A 24 -16.69 -39.60 11.50
CA ASN A 24 -17.86 -40.33 11.03
C ASN A 24 -19.17 -39.54 11.12
N CYS A 25 -19.15 -38.35 11.72
CA CYS A 25 -20.34 -37.52 11.82
C CYS A 25 -20.61 -36.79 10.49
N VAL A 26 -21.63 -37.24 9.75
CA VAL A 26 -22.04 -36.69 8.45
C VAL A 26 -22.23 -35.16 8.47
N LYS A 27 -22.75 -34.61 9.57
CA LYS A 27 -22.95 -33.16 9.78
C LYS A 27 -21.65 -32.40 10.04
N CYS A 28 -20.66 -33.03 10.67
CA CYS A 28 -19.35 -32.45 10.94
C CYS A 28 -18.45 -32.51 9.70
N VAL A 29 -18.46 -33.63 8.97
CA VAL A 29 -17.67 -33.83 7.75
C VAL A 29 -18.05 -32.82 6.67
N HIS A 30 -19.34 -32.55 6.48
CA HIS A 30 -19.82 -31.53 5.53
C HIS A 30 -19.31 -30.10 5.84
N LYS A 31 -18.90 -29.81 7.08
CA LYS A 31 -18.31 -28.51 7.45
C LYS A 31 -16.79 -28.43 7.26
N VAL A 32 -16.10 -29.55 7.08
CA VAL A 32 -14.62 -29.62 7.12
C VAL A 32 -13.98 -29.68 5.72
N HIS A 33 -14.76 -29.77 4.64
CA HIS A 33 -14.25 -29.59 3.28
C HIS A 33 -13.98 -28.12 2.91
N ASN A 34 -13.12 -27.45 3.68
CA ASN A 34 -12.28 -26.39 3.14
C ASN A 34 -10.91 -27.01 2.89
N LYS A 35 -10.71 -27.59 1.69
CA LYS A 35 -9.34 -27.78 1.19
C LYS A 35 -8.68 -26.41 1.26
N SER A 36 -7.61 -26.25 2.04
CA SER A 36 -6.81 -25.03 1.95
C SER A 36 -6.36 -24.93 0.50
N SER A 37 -6.87 -23.94 -0.22
CA SER A 37 -6.49 -23.72 -1.61
C SER A 37 -4.97 -23.65 -1.67
N GLN A 38 -4.37 -24.48 -2.52
CA GLN A 38 -2.93 -24.51 -2.73
C GLN A 38 -2.49 -23.10 -3.15
N TRP A 39 -1.76 -22.43 -2.25
CA TRP A 39 -1.35 -21.05 -2.45
C TRP A 39 -0.12 -21.01 -3.35
N TYR A 40 -0.26 -20.37 -4.51
CA TYR A 40 0.88 -20.08 -5.37
C TYR A 40 1.25 -18.60 -5.18
N PRO A 41 2.45 -18.30 -4.66
CA PRO A 41 2.92 -16.93 -4.61
C PRO A 41 2.98 -16.37 -6.03
N TRP A 42 2.61 -15.11 -6.15
CA TRP A 42 2.93 -14.35 -7.35
C TRP A 42 4.43 -14.40 -7.62
N PRO A 43 4.87 -14.51 -8.89
CA PRO A 43 6.28 -14.39 -9.24
C PRO A 43 6.88 -13.11 -8.67
N VAL A 44 8.11 -13.19 -8.19
CA VAL A 44 8.82 -12.02 -7.68
C VAL A 44 8.99 -11.02 -8.82
N THR A 45 8.66 -9.76 -8.57
CA THR A 45 8.95 -8.66 -9.50
C THR A 45 10.39 -8.22 -9.32
N CYS A 46 11.10 -8.05 -10.43
CA CYS A 46 12.51 -7.62 -10.41
C CYS A 46 12.66 -6.11 -10.62
N GLU A 47 11.63 -5.47 -11.18
CA GLU A 47 11.68 -4.07 -11.58
C GLU A 47 10.46 -3.30 -11.05
N ALA A 48 10.66 -2.00 -10.83
CA ALA A 48 9.58 -1.09 -10.50
C ALA A 48 8.55 -1.06 -11.62
N PHE A 49 7.27 -1.06 -11.25
CA PHE A 49 6.15 -0.96 -12.17
C PHE A 49 5.97 -2.15 -13.13
N GLN A 50 6.65 -3.27 -12.90
CA GLN A 50 6.47 -4.49 -13.70
C GLN A 50 5.09 -5.14 -13.49
N ARG A 51 4.66 -5.21 -12.23
CA ARG A 51 3.32 -5.67 -11.84
C ARG A 51 2.68 -4.66 -10.91
N VAL A 52 1.50 -4.23 -11.29
CA VAL A 52 0.72 -3.25 -10.55
C VAL A 52 -0.58 -3.90 -10.10
N HIS A 53 -0.97 -3.65 -8.86
CA HIS A 53 -2.27 -4.06 -8.33
C HIS A 53 -3.17 -2.83 -8.23
N ALA A 54 -4.43 -2.97 -8.62
CA ALA A 54 -5.41 -1.92 -8.40
C ALA A 54 -6.64 -2.44 -7.66
N ASP A 55 -7.22 -1.56 -6.85
CA ASP A 55 -8.42 -1.86 -6.06
C ASP A 55 -9.19 -0.56 -5.75
N TYR A 56 -10.49 -0.68 -5.51
CA TYR A 56 -11.33 0.41 -5.07
C TYR A 56 -11.61 0.32 -3.57
N CYS A 57 -11.66 1.47 -2.91
CA CYS A 57 -12.10 1.53 -1.53
C CYS A 57 -12.97 2.76 -1.24
N GLY A 58 -13.87 2.63 -0.27
CA GLY A 58 -14.84 3.65 0.09
C GLY A 58 -16.17 3.02 0.50
N PRO A 59 -17.25 3.81 0.57
CA PRO A 59 -17.26 5.27 0.41
C PRO A 59 -16.68 6.02 1.62
N PHE A 60 -15.92 7.07 1.36
CA PHE A 60 -15.46 8.08 2.32
C PHE A 60 -16.40 9.29 2.28
N LEU A 61 -16.67 9.91 3.44
CA LEU A 61 -17.65 10.99 3.58
C LEU A 61 -19.02 10.65 2.96
N GLY A 62 -19.38 9.36 2.95
CA GLY A 62 -20.63 8.84 2.38
C GLY A 62 -20.74 8.91 0.84
N LYS A 63 -19.74 9.41 0.11
CA LYS A 63 -19.86 9.65 -1.34
C LYS A 63 -18.60 9.46 -2.19
N TYR A 64 -17.40 9.48 -1.61
CA TYR A 64 -16.14 9.41 -2.37
C TYR A 64 -15.54 8.01 -2.32
N TYR A 65 -15.13 7.49 -3.47
CA TYR A 65 -14.37 6.26 -3.62
C TYR A 65 -12.95 6.61 -4.03
N ALA A 66 -11.98 5.83 -3.55
CA ALA A 66 -10.59 5.94 -3.94
C ALA A 66 -10.19 4.72 -4.77
N LEU A 67 -9.71 4.95 -5.98
CA LEU A 67 -8.95 3.98 -6.77
C LEU A 67 -7.52 3.99 -6.27
N ILE A 68 -7.06 2.85 -5.81
CA ILE A 68 -5.68 2.61 -5.38
C ILE A 68 -4.97 1.88 -6.50
N VAL A 69 -3.76 2.31 -6.81
CA VAL A 69 -2.84 1.67 -7.73
C VAL A 69 -1.52 1.50 -6.99
N ILE A 70 -1.06 0.27 -6.79
CA ILE A 70 0.15 -0.01 -6.03
C ILE A 70 1.11 -0.91 -6.79
N ASP A 71 2.37 -0.49 -6.84
CA ASP A 71 3.46 -1.27 -7.44
C ASP A 71 3.85 -2.45 -6.53
N ALA A 72 3.98 -3.64 -7.12
CA ALA A 72 4.34 -4.85 -6.39
C ALA A 72 5.80 -4.88 -5.94
N TYR A 73 6.71 -4.21 -6.65
CA TYR A 73 8.13 -4.20 -6.33
C TYR A 73 8.46 -3.22 -5.21
N SER A 74 8.21 -1.92 -5.46
CA SER A 74 8.56 -0.84 -4.56
C SER A 74 7.54 -0.59 -3.46
N ARG A 75 6.32 -1.13 -3.58
CA ARG A 75 5.16 -0.76 -2.76
C ARG A 75 4.74 0.70 -2.96
N TRP A 76 5.09 1.33 -4.08
CA TRP A 76 4.70 2.71 -4.39
C TRP A 76 3.19 2.80 -4.63
N PRO A 77 2.44 3.61 -3.85
CA PRO A 77 1.01 3.79 -4.04
C PRO A 77 0.70 5.08 -4.82
N GLU A 78 -0.35 5.02 -5.62
CA GLU A 78 -1.08 6.15 -6.19
C GLU A 78 -2.57 6.03 -5.83
N VAL A 79 -3.21 7.16 -5.55
CA VAL A 79 -4.60 7.20 -5.09
C VAL A 79 -5.38 8.26 -5.87
N PHE A 80 -6.51 7.87 -6.44
CA PHE A 80 -7.39 8.76 -7.20
C PHE A 80 -8.81 8.75 -6.62
N LEU A 81 -9.34 9.92 -6.27
CA LEU A 81 -10.68 10.05 -5.71
C LEU A 81 -11.73 10.30 -6.81
N THR A 82 -12.88 9.64 -6.67
CA THR A 82 -14.07 9.84 -7.51
C THR A 82 -15.34 9.76 -6.69
N MET A 83 -16.45 10.35 -7.14
CA MET A 83 -17.77 10.09 -6.58
C MET A 83 -18.48 8.91 -7.26
N SER A 84 -18.05 8.57 -8.48
CA SER A 84 -18.60 7.51 -9.29
C SER A 84 -17.47 6.60 -9.74
N PRO A 85 -17.28 5.42 -9.09
CA PRO A 85 -16.37 4.43 -9.63
C PRO A 85 -16.97 3.98 -10.96
N SER A 86 -16.24 4.20 -12.06
CA SER A 86 -16.67 3.85 -13.40
C SER A 86 -15.46 3.34 -14.19
N ALA A 87 -15.70 2.58 -15.24
CA ALA A 87 -14.61 2.09 -16.08
C ALA A 87 -13.89 3.25 -16.80
N GLU A 88 -14.63 4.30 -17.15
CA GLU A 88 -14.10 5.51 -17.81
C GLU A 88 -13.17 6.27 -16.87
N PHE A 89 -13.58 6.46 -15.62
CA PHE A 89 -12.73 7.06 -14.60
C PHE A 89 -11.48 6.18 -14.35
N THR A 90 -11.66 4.86 -14.28
CA THR A 90 -10.55 3.91 -14.11
C THR A 90 -9.53 4.06 -15.24
N GLN A 91 -9.99 4.07 -16.50
CA GLN A 91 -9.12 4.28 -17.66
C GLN A 91 -8.39 5.63 -17.58
N GLN A 92 -9.10 6.71 -17.22
CA GLN A 92 -8.50 8.04 -17.11
C GLN A 92 -7.41 8.09 -16.04
N ALA A 93 -7.66 7.49 -14.87
CA ALA A 93 -6.71 7.41 -13.78
C ALA A 93 -5.48 6.56 -14.16
N LEU A 94 -5.69 5.37 -14.72
CA LEU A 94 -4.61 4.50 -15.19
C LEU A 94 -3.77 5.19 -16.27
N ARG A 95 -4.39 5.87 -17.22
CA ARG A 95 -3.69 6.65 -18.25
C ARG A 95 -2.77 7.72 -17.65
N LYS A 96 -3.20 8.38 -16.58
CA LYS A 96 -2.39 9.38 -15.87
C LYS A 96 -1.19 8.75 -15.15
N VAL A 97 -1.35 7.57 -14.55
CA VAL A 97 -0.21 6.85 -13.96
C VAL A 97 0.75 6.39 -15.05
N PHE A 98 0.21 5.79 -16.12
CA PHE A 98 1.03 5.23 -17.20
C PHE A 98 1.80 6.30 -17.97
N SER A 99 1.29 7.54 -18.03
CA SER A 99 2.02 8.66 -18.63
C SER A 99 3.23 9.11 -17.81
N HIS A 100 3.25 8.85 -16.50
CA HIS A 100 4.37 9.25 -15.63
C HIS A 100 5.38 8.13 -15.42
N GLU A 101 4.90 6.89 -15.29
CA GLU A 101 5.72 5.76 -14.85
C GLU A 101 5.95 4.71 -15.95
N GLY A 102 5.27 4.83 -17.09
CA GLY A 102 5.26 3.84 -18.17
C GLY A 102 4.11 2.85 -18.04
N VAL A 103 3.96 1.96 -19.02
CA VAL A 103 2.92 0.92 -19.03
C VAL A 103 3.45 -0.32 -18.29
N PRO A 104 2.73 -0.88 -17.30
CA PRO A 104 3.18 -2.06 -16.60
C PRO A 104 3.01 -3.30 -17.48
N THR A 105 3.82 -4.33 -17.25
CA THR A 105 3.65 -5.62 -17.96
C THR A 105 2.36 -6.32 -17.55
N VAL A 106 2.01 -6.23 -16.26
CA VAL A 106 0.84 -6.89 -15.69
C VAL A 106 0.07 -5.94 -14.77
N LEU A 107 -1.23 -5.80 -15.02
CA LEU A 107 -2.18 -5.17 -14.11
C LEU A 107 -3.03 -6.27 -13.45
N VAL A 108 -3.11 -6.28 -12.12
CA VAL A 108 -3.93 -7.22 -11.34
C VAL A 108 -5.08 -6.46 -10.67
N THR A 109 -6.32 -6.87 -10.90
CA THR A 109 -7.51 -6.25 -10.29
C THR A 109 -8.49 -7.30 -9.77
N ASP A 110 -9.54 -6.87 -9.07
CA ASP A 110 -10.70 -7.71 -8.83
C ASP A 110 -11.61 -7.80 -10.08
N ASN A 111 -12.67 -8.61 -9.99
CA ASN A 111 -13.68 -8.75 -11.04
C ASN A 111 -14.75 -7.64 -10.98
N GLY A 112 -14.42 -6.46 -10.43
CA GLY A 112 -15.35 -5.35 -10.38
C GLY A 112 -15.73 -4.86 -11.79
N THR A 113 -16.97 -4.43 -11.97
CA THR A 113 -17.47 -3.92 -13.28
C THR A 113 -16.67 -2.72 -13.80
N HIS A 114 -16.03 -1.98 -12.89
CA HIS A 114 -15.14 -0.86 -13.20
C HIS A 114 -13.82 -1.29 -13.84
N PHE A 115 -13.46 -2.58 -13.76
CA PHE A 115 -12.28 -3.16 -14.39
C PHE A 115 -12.62 -4.10 -15.55
N THR A 116 -13.80 -4.71 -15.58
CA THR A 116 -14.18 -5.71 -16.60
C THR A 116 -14.82 -5.12 -17.86
N ALA A 117 -14.80 -3.80 -18.04
CA ALA A 117 -15.39 -3.17 -19.22
C ALA A 117 -14.58 -3.50 -20.48
N LYS A 118 -15.27 -3.93 -21.55
CA LYS A 118 -14.62 -4.38 -22.80
C LYS A 118 -13.67 -3.35 -23.40
N PHE A 119 -14.07 -2.07 -23.42
CA PHE A 119 -13.21 -1.00 -23.96
C PHE A 119 -11.92 -0.81 -23.15
N LEU A 120 -11.96 -1.06 -21.84
CA LEU A 120 -10.80 -0.96 -20.97
C LEU A 120 -9.83 -2.11 -21.24
N GLU A 121 -10.35 -3.33 -21.38
CA GLU A 121 -9.57 -4.51 -21.74
C GLU A 121 -8.90 -4.35 -23.12
N GLU A 122 -9.65 -3.87 -24.13
CA GLU A 122 -9.12 -3.58 -25.46
C GLU A 122 -8.02 -2.50 -25.42
N TRP A 123 -8.22 -1.45 -24.61
CA TRP A 123 -7.22 -0.39 -24.42
C TRP A 123 -5.94 -0.92 -23.75
N LEU A 124 -6.06 -1.70 -22.67
CA LEU A 124 -4.92 -2.30 -21.98
C LEU A 124 -4.14 -3.25 -22.91
N LYS A 125 -4.86 -4.07 -23.67
CA LYS A 125 -4.27 -4.97 -24.67
C LYS A 125 -3.54 -4.19 -25.76
N GLY A 126 -4.11 -3.08 -26.23
CA GLY A 126 -3.47 -2.18 -27.21
C GLY A 126 -2.16 -1.55 -26.71
N LEU A 127 -2.03 -1.35 -25.40
CA LEU A 127 -0.79 -0.89 -24.76
C LEU A 127 0.21 -2.02 -24.45
N GLY A 128 -0.15 -3.28 -24.69
CA GLY A 128 0.66 -4.43 -24.31
C GLY A 128 0.63 -4.75 -22.80
N CYS A 129 -0.32 -4.19 -22.05
CA CYS A 129 -0.51 -4.49 -20.64
C CYS A 129 -1.40 -5.72 -20.47
N ARG A 130 -0.90 -6.76 -19.81
CA ARG A 130 -1.69 -7.96 -19.52
C ARG A 130 -2.54 -7.74 -18.28
N HIS A 131 -3.85 -7.66 -18.48
CA HIS A 131 -4.82 -7.55 -17.39
C HIS A 131 -5.15 -8.93 -16.83
N LEU A 132 -4.90 -9.13 -15.53
CA LEU A 132 -5.24 -10.34 -14.80
C LEU A 132 -6.29 -10.02 -13.74
N PHE A 133 -7.32 -10.85 -13.71
CA PHE A 133 -8.33 -10.80 -12.67
C PHE A 133 -8.00 -11.76 -11.54
N THR A 134 -8.24 -11.32 -10.30
CA THR A 134 -8.21 -12.23 -9.16
C THR A 134 -9.39 -13.16 -9.18
N ALA A 135 -9.17 -14.43 -8.83
CA ALA A 135 -10.23 -15.42 -8.87
C ALA A 135 -11.34 -15.06 -7.86
N PRO A 136 -12.63 -15.21 -8.23
CA PRO A 136 -13.73 -15.02 -7.29
C PRO A 136 -13.51 -15.90 -6.05
N ARG A 137 -13.53 -15.29 -4.85
CA ARG A 137 -13.26 -15.93 -3.54
C ARG A 137 -11.79 -16.23 -3.21
N HIS A 138 -10.83 -15.71 -3.97
CA HIS A 138 -9.40 -15.73 -3.61
C HIS A 138 -8.83 -14.30 -3.39
N PRO A 139 -9.32 -13.56 -2.36
CA PRO A 139 -8.88 -12.19 -2.05
C PRO A 139 -7.35 -12.09 -1.83
N GLN A 140 -6.75 -13.20 -1.38
CA GLN A 140 -5.30 -13.33 -1.20
C GLN A 140 -4.48 -13.02 -2.47
N SER A 141 -5.07 -13.15 -3.67
CA SER A 141 -4.41 -12.82 -4.93
C SER A 141 -4.26 -11.31 -5.15
N ASN A 142 -5.13 -10.47 -4.57
CA ASN A 142 -4.98 -9.01 -4.56
C ASN A 142 -4.49 -8.48 -3.21
N GLY A 143 -3.93 -9.37 -2.36
CA GLY A 143 -3.61 -9.05 -0.97
C GLY A 143 -2.71 -7.83 -0.78
N LEU A 144 -1.91 -7.46 -1.80
CA LEU A 144 -1.12 -6.23 -1.76
C LEU A 144 -2.01 -4.97 -1.74
N ALA A 145 -2.92 -4.86 -2.70
CA ALA A 145 -3.84 -3.72 -2.75
C ALA A 145 -4.77 -3.74 -1.53
N GLU A 146 -5.29 -4.90 -1.14
CA GLU A 146 -6.14 -5.03 0.06
C GLU A 146 -5.41 -4.60 1.35
N ASN A 147 -4.14 -4.94 1.49
CA ASN A 147 -3.34 -4.51 2.64
C ASN A 147 -3.15 -3.00 2.64
N PHE A 148 -2.86 -2.39 1.49
CA PHE A 148 -2.75 -0.94 1.39
C PHE A 148 -4.09 -0.24 1.64
N VAL A 149 -5.20 -0.78 1.12
CA VAL A 149 -6.56 -0.31 1.39
C VAL A 149 -6.80 -0.25 2.90
N ARG A 150 -6.40 -1.29 3.64
CA ARG A 150 -6.52 -1.32 5.10
C ARG A 150 -5.72 -0.20 5.75
N THR A 151 -4.45 -0.03 5.36
CA THR A 151 -3.60 1.05 5.88
C THR A 151 -4.18 2.43 5.58
N LEU A 152 -4.64 2.66 4.36
CA LEU A 152 -5.25 3.93 3.94
C LEU A 152 -6.53 4.23 4.74
N LYS A 153 -7.41 3.23 4.91
CA LYS A 153 -8.63 3.38 5.72
C LYS A 153 -8.30 3.75 7.16
N SER A 154 -7.33 3.08 7.77
CA SER A 154 -6.88 3.41 9.13
C SER A 154 -6.32 4.83 9.23
N ALA A 155 -5.54 5.26 8.23
CA ALA A 155 -5.04 6.63 8.17
C ALA A 155 -6.18 7.66 8.07
N ILE A 156 -7.15 7.43 7.18
CA ILE A 156 -8.31 8.32 6.99
C ILE A 156 -9.15 8.43 8.27
N ILE A 157 -9.36 7.31 8.98
CA ILE A 157 -10.03 7.32 10.28
C ILE A 157 -9.25 8.17 11.28
N SER A 158 -7.92 8.05 11.31
CA SER A 158 -7.07 8.79 12.26
C SER A 158 -7.15 10.31 12.11
N PHE A 159 -7.25 10.85 10.90
CA PHE A 159 -7.38 12.30 10.70
C PHE A 159 -8.83 12.77 10.53
N SER A 160 -9.80 11.85 10.50
CA SER A 160 -11.25 12.11 10.58
C SER A 160 -11.72 13.32 9.77
N PRO A 161 -11.58 13.29 8.43
CA PRO A 161 -11.91 14.44 7.59
C PRO A 161 -13.42 14.71 7.63
N THR A 162 -13.80 15.99 7.56
CA THR A 162 -15.20 16.42 7.46
C THR A 162 -15.53 16.96 6.07
N THR A 163 -14.52 17.52 5.39
CA THR A 163 -14.65 18.06 4.04
C THR A 163 -13.82 17.28 3.02
N PHE A 164 -14.17 17.42 1.73
CA PHE A 164 -13.38 16.82 0.65
C PHE A 164 -11.95 17.38 0.60
N VAL A 165 -11.78 18.67 0.88
CA VAL A 165 -10.47 19.33 0.90
C VAL A 165 -9.58 18.75 2.01
N GLU A 166 -10.15 18.49 3.19
CA GLU A 166 -9.44 17.81 4.28
C GLU A 166 -9.09 16.37 3.93
N LEU A 167 -10.01 15.65 3.27
CA LEU A 167 -9.76 14.28 2.81
C LEU A 167 -8.57 14.23 1.84
N VAL A 168 -8.57 15.08 0.81
CA VAL A 168 -7.48 15.17 -0.18
C VAL A 168 -6.16 15.51 0.51
N ARG A 169 -6.14 16.58 1.34
CA ARG A 169 -4.94 17.00 2.06
C ARG A 169 -4.40 15.92 3.00
N GLY A 170 -5.29 15.23 3.71
CA GLY A 170 -4.94 14.14 4.60
C GLY A 170 -4.34 12.95 3.85
N ILE A 171 -4.91 12.59 2.69
CA ILE A 171 -4.37 11.54 1.82
C ILE A 171 -3.00 11.95 1.27
N ASP A 172 -2.82 13.18 0.78
CA ASP A 172 -1.54 13.66 0.24
C ASP A 172 -0.43 13.62 1.31
N ASN A 173 -0.74 14.07 2.52
CA ASN A 173 0.17 14.01 3.66
C ASN A 173 0.51 12.56 4.05
N PHE A 174 -0.50 11.69 4.08
CA PHE A 174 -0.30 10.26 4.35
C PHE A 174 0.58 9.60 3.28
N LEU A 175 0.33 9.85 2.00
CA LEU A 175 1.11 9.30 0.90
C LEU A 175 2.58 9.74 0.97
N MET A 176 2.83 11.02 1.29
CA MET A 176 4.18 11.52 1.49
C MET A 176 4.93 10.77 2.59
N GLN A 177 4.26 10.53 3.73
CA GLN A 177 4.84 9.78 4.84
C GLN A 177 5.06 8.30 4.49
N TYR A 178 4.06 7.65 3.89
CA TYR A 178 4.12 6.25 3.49
C TYR A 178 5.26 6.00 2.49
N ARG A 179 5.42 6.88 1.49
CA ARG A 179 6.48 6.75 0.46
C ARG A 179 7.89 6.85 1.05
N ASN A 180 8.06 7.55 2.17
CA ASN A 180 9.35 7.68 2.85
C ASN A 180 9.58 6.68 3.98
N ALA A 181 8.52 6.08 4.52
CA ALA A 181 8.62 5.10 5.61
C ALA A 181 9.25 3.79 5.11
N VAL A 182 10.12 3.20 5.92
CA VAL A 182 10.71 1.88 5.63
C VAL A 182 9.61 0.82 5.71
N HIS A 183 9.42 0.08 4.62
CA HIS A 183 8.39 -0.95 4.56
C HIS A 183 8.93 -2.28 5.12
N SER A 184 8.16 -2.94 6.00
CA SER A 184 8.60 -4.17 6.70
C SER A 184 8.99 -5.31 5.75
N VAL A 185 8.27 -5.45 4.63
CA VAL A 185 8.51 -6.52 3.65
C VAL A 185 9.75 -6.28 2.79
N THR A 186 10.04 -5.03 2.41
CA THR A 186 11.15 -4.73 1.47
C THR A 186 12.41 -4.24 2.18
N GLY A 187 12.31 -3.87 3.46
CA GLY A 187 13.42 -3.29 4.23
C GLY A 187 13.90 -1.92 3.75
N LYS A 188 13.23 -1.34 2.75
CA LYS A 188 13.55 -0.03 2.14
C LYS A 188 12.27 0.79 1.98
N SER A 189 12.40 2.11 1.83
CA SER A 189 11.25 2.97 1.57
C SER A 189 10.78 2.85 0.12
N PRO A 190 9.47 3.00 -0.15
CA PRO A 190 8.96 3.00 -1.52
C PRO A 190 9.63 4.04 -2.42
N ALA A 191 9.92 5.23 -1.90
CA ALA A 191 10.62 6.28 -2.65
C ALA A 191 12.04 5.88 -3.06
N LEU A 192 12.77 5.20 -2.17
CA LEU A 192 14.10 4.70 -2.50
C LEU A 192 14.06 3.60 -3.57
N LEU A 193 13.07 2.72 -3.51
CA LEU A 193 12.93 1.63 -4.50
C LEU A 193 12.41 2.11 -5.85
N PHE A 194 11.52 3.11 -5.85
CA PHE A 194 10.80 3.54 -7.05
C PHE A 194 11.45 4.75 -7.75
N LYS A 195 11.95 5.72 -6.99
CA LYS A 195 12.58 6.95 -7.51
C LYS A 195 14.09 7.01 -7.23
N SER A 196 14.66 5.97 -6.64
CA SER A 196 16.09 5.90 -6.27
C SER A 196 16.55 7.04 -5.35
N ARG A 197 15.63 7.67 -4.62
CA ARG A 197 15.90 8.78 -3.70
C ARG A 197 14.83 8.89 -2.62
N SER A 198 15.17 9.46 -1.48
CA SER A 198 14.18 9.88 -0.48
C SER A 198 13.48 11.16 -0.93
N LEU A 199 12.18 11.29 -0.62
CA LEU A 199 11.45 12.51 -0.89
C LEU A 199 11.74 13.52 0.22
N ARG A 200 12.09 14.76 -0.15
CA ARG A 200 12.31 15.85 0.81
C ARG A 200 11.00 16.20 1.51
N THR A 201 11.03 16.23 2.83
CA THR A 201 9.88 16.60 3.68
C THR A 201 10.19 17.86 4.48
N SER A 202 9.17 18.45 5.11
CA SER A 202 9.35 19.58 6.04
C SER A 202 10.25 19.23 7.23
N LEU A 203 10.34 17.95 7.61
CA LEU A 203 11.28 17.48 8.64
C LEU A 203 12.75 17.56 8.18
N ASP A 204 13.00 17.54 6.87
CA ASP A 204 14.35 17.74 6.33
C ASP A 204 14.75 19.22 6.36
N CYS A 205 13.79 20.15 6.36
CA CYS A 205 14.08 21.57 6.60
C CYS A 205 14.66 21.80 8.01
N ALA A 206 14.31 20.97 9.00
CA ALA A 206 14.91 21.04 10.33
C ALA A 206 16.38 20.53 10.35
N LYS A 207 16.81 19.82 9.30
CA LYS A 207 18.22 19.40 9.13
C LYS A 207 19.03 20.43 8.35
N THR A 208 18.40 21.13 7.41
CA THR A 208 18.98 22.25 6.66
C THR A 208 18.47 23.58 7.22
N ALA A 209 18.87 23.90 8.45
CA ALA A 209 18.79 25.29 8.87
C ALA A 209 19.95 26.02 8.20
N ASP A 210 19.69 26.67 7.07
CA ASP A 210 20.52 27.82 6.68
C ASP A 210 20.35 28.84 7.80
N VAL A 211 21.36 28.96 8.65
CA VAL A 211 21.36 29.97 9.70
C VAL A 211 22.15 31.15 9.18
N THR A 212 21.46 32.25 8.93
CA THR A 212 22.08 33.54 8.64
C THR A 212 22.66 34.07 9.94
N PHE A 213 23.98 34.14 10.05
CA PHE A 213 24.67 34.81 11.17
C PHE A 213 25.28 36.12 10.68
N PHE A 214 25.24 37.15 11.52
CA PHE A 214 25.96 38.40 11.30
C PHE A 214 27.26 38.36 12.12
N LYS A 215 28.41 38.52 11.45
CA LYS A 215 29.73 38.50 12.08
C LYS A 215 30.07 39.91 12.57
N GLY A 216 29.75 40.21 13.83
CA GLY A 216 30.01 41.53 14.43
C GLY A 216 29.05 42.62 13.95
N ASN A 217 29.45 43.90 14.10
CA ASN A 217 28.64 45.07 13.70
C ASN A 217 28.52 45.25 12.17
N ASP A 218 29.23 44.45 11.38
CA ASP A 218 29.21 44.54 9.94
C ASP A 218 28.10 43.63 9.40
N LEU A 219 27.01 44.23 8.94
CA LEU A 219 25.77 43.61 8.44
C LEU A 219 25.93 42.75 7.16
N ARG A 220 27.11 42.20 6.88
CA ARG A 220 27.34 41.32 5.72
C ARG A 220 26.84 39.91 6.04
N PRO A 221 25.85 39.36 5.30
CA PRO A 221 25.39 37.99 5.51
C PRO A 221 26.48 37.00 5.07
N ALA A 222 26.91 36.11 5.96
CA ALA A 222 27.71 34.94 5.60
C ALA A 222 26.80 33.71 5.54
N THR A 223 26.98 32.85 4.53
CA THR A 223 26.21 31.62 4.35
C THR A 223 27.01 30.42 4.87
N GLY A 224 26.43 29.58 5.72
CA GLY A 224 27.09 28.38 6.23
C GLY A 224 26.12 27.22 6.38
N ILE A 225 26.63 25.99 6.32
CA ILE A 225 25.84 24.77 6.45
C ILE A 225 26.02 24.21 7.87
N VAL A 226 24.92 24.00 8.60
CA VAL A 226 24.96 23.31 9.89
C VAL A 226 25.04 21.80 9.65
N LEU A 227 26.18 21.20 9.97
CA LEU A 227 26.36 19.74 9.92
C LEU A 227 26.09 19.17 11.32
N SER A 228 25.04 18.34 11.46
CA SER A 228 24.83 17.61 12.71
C SER A 228 25.66 16.32 12.71
N SER A 229 26.73 16.26 13.50
CA SER A 229 27.35 14.99 13.89
C SER A 229 26.92 14.62 15.31
N THR A 230 26.41 13.40 15.45
CA THR A 230 26.09 12.68 16.69
C THR A 230 26.28 13.44 18.00
N GLY A 231 25.20 14.05 18.50
CA GLY A 231 25.08 14.54 19.87
C GLY A 231 25.67 15.93 20.17
N LYS A 232 26.37 16.58 19.22
CA LYS A 232 26.82 17.97 19.37
C LYS A 232 26.47 18.77 18.11
N ARG A 233 25.80 19.92 18.29
CA ARG A 233 25.59 20.89 17.20
C ARG A 233 26.91 21.63 16.98
N MET A 234 27.59 21.41 15.86
CA MET A 234 28.74 22.19 15.42
C MET A 234 28.36 23.02 14.20
N VAL A 235 28.65 24.31 14.24
CA VAL A 235 28.54 25.19 13.06
C VAL A 235 29.92 25.19 12.40
N THR A 236 30.00 24.68 11.17
CA THR A 236 31.21 24.82 10.34
C THR A 236 30.94 25.94 9.35
N ILE A 237 31.64 27.06 9.50
CA ILE A 237 31.61 28.14 8.52
C ILE A 237 32.50 27.68 7.37
N LEU A 238 31.88 27.34 6.24
CA LEU A 238 32.59 27.16 4.99
C LEU A 238 32.72 28.56 4.39
N ASP A 239 33.76 29.30 4.80
CA ASP A 239 34.20 30.45 4.03
C ASP A 239 34.62 29.89 2.65
N LEU A 240 33.77 30.04 1.64
CA LEU A 240 34.19 29.95 0.24
C LEU A 240 34.80 31.31 -0.06
N ASP A 241 36.13 31.33 -0.21
CA ASP A 241 36.91 32.50 -0.64
C ASP A 241 36.30 33.21 -1.87
#